data_AF-V3ZQE7-F1
#
_entry.id   AF-V3ZQE7-F1
#
_cell.length_a   1.000
_cell.length_b   1.000
_cell.length_c   1.000
_cell.angle_alpha   90.00
_cell.angle_beta   90.00
_cell.angle_gamma   90.00
#
_symmetry.space_group_name_H-M   'P 1'
#
loop_
_entity.id
_entity.type
_entity.pdbx_description
1 polymer ?
#
loop_
_entity_poly.entity_id
_entity_poly.type
_entity_poly.pdbx_seq_one_letter_code
_entity_poly.pdbx_strand_id
1 'polypeptide(L)'
;MDGKEIQINGKDYQCDKLMCAIECSKAHECYSFSHDVKTNRCVLYDDVITTGVYDASSKWRYYTSPDRPKIPVLCPTDYHEESDMCFIIYPEFGLGLEYSRLYCQQNDADLVIIDSERKQQTINSYLTQGTSYLIGLYSSRYSSVFEWVDDLTYVNYTNWAPNEPSNMQSADQRCAIIEYYSFHGQFKWGSYECNTVDAIICEVTGFAPSVTNA
;
A
#
# COMPACT_ATOMS: atom_id res chain seq x y z
N MET A 1 -9.02 23.77 -18.23
CA MET A 1 -8.48 22.61 -17.48
C MET A 1 -9.05 21.42 -18.18
N ASP A 2 -8.26 20.83 -19.06
CA ASP A 2 -8.67 19.68 -19.85
C ASP A 2 -8.32 18.44 -19.04
N GLY A 3 -9.30 17.58 -18.79
CA GLY A 3 -9.11 16.35 -18.03
C GLY A 3 -9.59 15.16 -18.84
N LYS A 4 -8.89 14.04 -18.76
CA LYS A 4 -9.28 12.81 -19.44
C LYS A 4 -10.34 12.09 -18.61
N GLU A 5 -11.53 11.96 -19.16
CA GLU A 5 -12.62 11.24 -18.53
C GLU A 5 -12.50 9.73 -18.78
N ILE A 6 -12.71 8.94 -17.73
CA ILE A 6 -12.68 7.48 -17.74
C ILE A 6 -13.83 6.93 -16.88
N GLN A 7 -14.24 5.69 -17.17
CA GLN A 7 -15.27 5.00 -16.41
C GLN A 7 -14.65 3.91 -15.54
N ILE A 8 -15.13 3.77 -14.31
CA ILE A 8 -14.64 2.79 -13.34
C ILE A 8 -15.78 1.90 -12.84
N ASN A 9 -15.40 0.72 -12.34
CA ASN A 9 -16.34 -0.31 -11.87
C ASN A 9 -16.09 -0.64 -10.38
N GLY A 10 -16.06 0.36 -9.51
CA GLY A 10 -15.96 0.10 -8.08
C GLY A 10 -17.30 -0.32 -7.47
N LYS A 11 -17.23 -0.92 -6.28
CA LYS A 11 -18.37 -1.51 -5.56
C LYS A 11 -18.82 -0.66 -4.38
N ASP A 12 -17.96 0.25 -3.94
CA ASP A 12 -18.19 1.22 -2.87
C ASP A 12 -17.30 2.45 -3.09
N TYR A 13 -17.57 3.50 -2.30
CA TYR A 13 -16.90 4.79 -2.40
C TYR A 13 -15.37 4.70 -2.28
N GLN A 14 -14.87 3.78 -1.45
CA GLN A 14 -13.44 3.63 -1.17
C GLN A 14 -12.74 2.89 -2.32
N CYS A 15 -13.39 1.88 -2.87
CA CYS A 15 -13.00 1.21 -4.11
C CYS A 15 -13.00 2.18 -5.29
N ASP A 16 -14.03 3.02 -5.44
CA ASP A 16 -14.14 3.93 -6.58
C ASP A 16 -12.99 4.95 -6.60
N LYS A 17 -12.72 5.56 -5.45
CA LYS A 17 -11.59 6.48 -5.25
C LYS A 17 -10.26 5.82 -5.62
N LEU A 18 -10.08 4.56 -5.25
CA LEU A 18 -8.87 3.81 -5.55
C LEU A 18 -8.74 3.53 -7.05
N MET A 19 -9.81 3.10 -7.71
CA MET A 19 -9.84 2.86 -9.16
C MET A 19 -9.41 4.10 -9.95
N CYS A 20 -9.90 5.29 -9.59
CA CYS A 20 -9.50 6.53 -10.25
C CYS A 20 -8.01 6.83 -10.11
N ALA A 21 -7.44 6.53 -8.94
CA ALA A 21 -6.03 6.76 -8.69
C ALA A 21 -5.12 5.80 -9.44
N ILE A 22 -5.56 4.55 -9.67
CA ILE A 22 -4.81 3.57 -10.47
C ILE A 22 -4.70 4.04 -11.90
N GLU A 23 -5.81 4.52 -12.44
CA GLU A 23 -5.82 5.02 -13.80
C GLU A 23 -5.03 6.32 -13.93
N CYS A 24 -4.95 7.10 -12.86
CA CYS A 24 -4.01 8.21 -12.76
C CYS A 24 -2.55 7.74 -12.72
N SER A 25 -2.19 6.77 -11.87
CA SER A 25 -0.80 6.30 -11.74
C SER A 25 -0.27 5.61 -13.01
N LYS A 26 -1.15 5.01 -13.82
CA LYS A 26 -0.81 4.46 -15.14
C LYS A 26 -0.60 5.53 -16.21
N ALA A 27 -1.14 6.73 -16.03
CA ALA A 27 -1.03 7.82 -16.98
C ALA A 27 0.21 8.66 -16.65
N HIS A 28 1.20 8.65 -17.55
CA HIS A 28 2.47 9.39 -17.40
C HIS A 28 2.29 10.90 -17.17
N GLU A 29 1.11 11.45 -17.50
CA GLU A 29 0.77 12.86 -17.38
C GLU A 29 -0.37 13.09 -16.39
N CYS A 30 -0.62 12.22 -15.41
CA CYS A 30 -1.65 12.45 -14.40
C CYS A 30 -1.07 12.85 -13.05
N TYR A 31 -1.39 14.08 -12.62
CA TYR A 31 -0.96 14.67 -11.35
C TYR A 31 -2.11 14.78 -10.33
N SER A 32 -3.36 14.70 -10.78
CA SER A 32 -4.53 14.67 -9.92
C SER A 32 -5.71 14.00 -10.59
N PHE A 33 -6.71 13.56 -9.82
CA PHE A 33 -7.96 13.05 -10.36
C PHE A 33 -9.16 13.52 -9.54
N SER A 34 -10.35 13.48 -10.16
CA SER A 34 -11.63 13.58 -9.46
C SER A 34 -12.52 12.38 -9.75
N HIS A 35 -13.43 12.07 -8.83
CA HIS A 35 -14.41 11.00 -8.97
C HIS A 35 -15.84 11.55 -8.83
N ASP A 36 -16.74 11.16 -9.74
CA ASP A 36 -18.18 11.41 -9.67
C ASP A 36 -18.92 10.13 -9.25
N VAL A 37 -19.34 10.10 -7.98
CA VAL A 37 -19.97 8.94 -7.33
C VAL A 37 -21.32 8.53 -7.96
N LYS A 38 -21.99 9.44 -8.67
CA LYS A 38 -23.30 9.10 -9.29
C LYS A 38 -23.12 8.39 -10.62
N THR A 39 -22.01 8.63 -11.29
CA THR A 39 -21.76 8.14 -12.65
C THR A 39 -20.63 7.13 -12.72
N ASN A 40 -19.92 6.90 -11.61
CA ASN A 40 -18.69 6.09 -11.53
C ASN A 40 -17.68 6.51 -12.61
N ARG A 41 -17.49 7.83 -12.72
CA ARG A 41 -16.57 8.44 -13.69
C ARG A 41 -15.44 9.13 -12.96
N CYS A 42 -14.23 8.95 -13.47
CA CYS A 42 -13.08 9.71 -13.03
C CYS A 42 -12.66 10.71 -14.11
N VAL A 43 -12.15 11.85 -13.66
CA VAL A 43 -11.47 12.80 -14.55
C VAL A 43 -10.02 12.89 -14.08
N LEU A 44 -9.09 12.54 -14.95
CA LEU A 44 -7.64 12.60 -14.73
C LEU A 44 -7.10 13.94 -15.24
N TYR A 45 -6.25 14.60 -14.46
CA TYR A 45 -5.72 15.92 -14.77
C TYR A 45 -4.21 15.90 -14.86
N ASP A 46 -3.68 16.69 -15.80
CA ASP A 46 -2.26 16.92 -16.06
C ASP A 46 -1.64 18.05 -15.24
N ASP A 47 -2.37 18.54 -14.24
CA ASP A 47 -1.93 19.57 -13.31
C ASP A 47 -2.39 19.23 -11.87
N VAL A 48 -1.75 19.84 -10.88
CA VAL A 48 -2.10 19.71 -9.47
C VAL A 48 -3.22 20.69 -9.14
N ILE A 49 -4.44 20.19 -9.01
CA ILE A 49 -5.60 21.06 -8.72
C ILE A 49 -5.78 21.24 -7.19
N THR A 50 -5.51 22.44 -6.68
CA THR A 50 -5.42 22.77 -5.23
C THR A 50 -6.62 23.48 -4.59
N THR A 51 -7.75 23.69 -5.28
CA THR A 51 -8.86 24.50 -4.74
C THR A 51 -10.16 23.69 -4.61
N GLY A 52 -10.91 23.74 -3.50
CA GLY A 52 -11.02 24.77 -2.46
C GLY A 52 -12.26 25.66 -2.60
N VAL A 53 -13.23 25.28 -3.44
CA VAL A 53 -14.53 25.95 -3.55
C VAL A 53 -15.62 24.90 -3.53
N TYR A 54 -16.46 24.99 -2.51
CA TYR A 54 -17.66 24.20 -2.29
C TYR A 54 -18.49 24.01 -3.58
N ASP A 55 -18.56 22.78 -4.09
CA ASP A 55 -19.76 22.30 -4.76
C ASP A 55 -20.17 20.99 -4.10
N ALA A 56 -21.27 21.06 -3.36
CA ALA A 56 -21.88 19.98 -2.59
C ALA A 56 -22.55 18.91 -3.48
N SER A 57 -21.97 18.63 -4.65
CA SER A 57 -22.45 17.64 -5.59
C SER A 57 -21.34 16.67 -6.03
N SER A 58 -20.78 15.94 -5.06
CA SER A 58 -20.15 14.62 -5.24
C SER A 58 -18.80 14.54 -5.99
N LYS A 59 -18.06 15.65 -6.19
CA LYS A 59 -16.73 15.64 -6.83
C LYS A 59 -15.64 16.09 -5.86
N TRP A 60 -14.80 15.16 -5.43
CA TRP A 60 -13.58 15.44 -4.64
C TRP A 60 -12.33 15.32 -5.53
N ARG A 61 -11.24 16.00 -5.19
CA ARG A 61 -9.96 16.03 -5.93
C ARG A 61 -8.81 15.46 -5.08
N TYR A 62 -7.91 14.67 -5.67
CA TYR A 62 -6.72 14.06 -5.02
C TYR A 62 -5.39 14.63 -5.52
N TYR A 63 -4.34 14.53 -4.70
CA TYR A 63 -2.96 14.91 -5.03
C TYR A 63 -2.11 13.66 -5.30
N THR A 64 -1.37 13.63 -6.41
CA THR A 64 -0.15 12.81 -6.53
C THR A 64 1.01 13.76 -6.83
N SER A 65 2.02 13.81 -5.96
CA SER A 65 3.27 14.55 -6.23
C SER A 65 4.47 13.66 -5.91
N PRO A 66 5.42 13.51 -6.84
CA PRO A 66 6.62 12.69 -6.64
C PRO A 66 7.67 13.32 -5.72
N ASP A 67 7.52 14.59 -5.31
CA ASP A 67 8.52 15.28 -4.48
C ASP A 67 7.84 16.09 -3.36
N ARG A 68 7.42 15.41 -2.28
CA ARG A 68 7.06 16.12 -1.05
C ARG A 68 8.33 16.55 -0.30
N PRO A 69 8.44 17.81 0.15
CA PRO A 69 9.46 18.23 1.11
C PRO A 69 9.40 17.34 2.34
N LYS A 70 10.55 16.83 2.78
CA LYS A 70 10.74 16.02 4.00
C LYS A 70 10.45 16.85 5.26
N ILE A 71 9.18 17.16 5.50
CA ILE A 71 8.72 17.58 6.82
C ILE A 71 8.81 16.32 7.71
N PRO A 72 9.32 16.40 8.96
CA PRO A 72 9.26 15.27 9.88
C PRO A 72 7.81 14.80 9.99
N VAL A 73 7.52 13.62 9.45
CA VAL A 73 6.17 13.08 9.47
C VAL A 73 5.92 12.63 10.89
N LEU A 74 4.98 13.29 11.58
CA LEU A 74 4.48 12.79 12.86
C LEU A 74 3.61 11.57 12.58
N CYS A 75 3.70 10.54 13.42
CA CYS A 75 2.87 9.36 13.22
C CYS A 75 1.39 9.74 13.42
N PRO A 76 0.51 9.49 12.45
CA PRO A 76 -0.90 9.83 12.59
C PRO A 76 -1.53 9.11 13.78
N THR A 77 -2.54 9.70 14.42
CA THR A 77 -3.14 9.18 15.67
C THR A 77 -3.79 7.80 15.54
N ASP A 78 -4.16 7.41 14.33
CA ASP A 78 -4.74 6.11 13.98
C ASP A 78 -3.69 5.05 13.63
N TYR A 79 -2.41 5.43 13.58
CA TYR A 79 -1.29 4.54 13.33
C TYR A 79 -0.70 4.04 14.65
N HIS A 80 -0.09 2.85 14.58
CA HIS A 80 0.77 2.32 15.62
C HIS A 80 2.16 2.94 15.48
N GLU A 81 2.61 3.62 16.53
CA GLU A 81 3.95 4.18 16.64
C GLU A 81 4.78 3.34 17.61
N GLU A 82 5.90 2.80 17.13
CA GLU A 82 6.87 2.06 17.94
C GLU A 82 8.29 2.46 17.53
N SER A 83 8.91 3.36 18.31
CA SER A 83 10.26 3.90 18.05
C SER A 83 10.38 4.61 16.69
N ASP A 84 10.81 3.90 15.66
CA ASP A 84 11.08 4.33 14.29
C ASP A 84 10.12 3.67 13.29
N MET A 85 9.09 2.99 13.79
CA MET A 85 8.02 2.38 13.00
C MET A 85 6.74 3.18 13.20
N CYS A 86 6.08 3.51 12.09
CA CYS A 86 4.76 4.12 12.08
C CYS A 86 3.90 3.42 11.04
N PHE A 87 2.97 2.57 11.47
CA PHE A 87 2.21 1.69 10.57
C PHE A 87 0.76 1.53 10.99
N ILE A 88 -0.09 1.14 10.06
CA ILE A 88 -1.52 0.84 10.29
C ILE A 88 -1.89 -0.46 9.59
N ILE A 89 -2.81 -1.20 10.19
CA ILE A 89 -3.30 -2.48 9.67
C ILE A 89 -4.76 -2.30 9.25
N TYR A 90 -5.09 -2.72 8.03
CA TYR A 90 -6.46 -2.75 7.53
C TYR A 90 -6.94 -4.20 7.39
N PRO A 91 -7.51 -4.80 8.46
CA PRO A 91 -7.84 -6.24 8.49
C PRO A 91 -9.01 -6.65 7.58
N GLU A 92 -9.88 -5.70 7.23
CA GLU A 92 -11.06 -5.95 6.37
C GLU A 92 -10.87 -5.44 4.93
N PHE A 93 -9.69 -4.90 4.62
CA PHE A 93 -9.39 -4.35 3.30
C PHE A 93 -8.29 -5.19 2.66
N GLY A 94 -8.67 -5.90 1.59
CA GLY A 94 -7.71 -6.63 0.78
C GLY A 94 -8.02 -6.52 -0.70
N LEU A 95 -7.01 -6.14 -1.46
CA LEU A 95 -7.01 -6.14 -2.92
C LEU A 95 -5.65 -6.66 -3.40
N GLY A 96 -5.51 -6.86 -4.71
CA GLY A 96 -4.21 -7.24 -5.28
C GLY A 96 -3.14 -6.16 -5.05
N LEU A 97 -1.87 -6.53 -5.20
CA LEU A 97 -0.70 -5.70 -4.87
C LEU A 97 -0.82 -4.24 -5.33
N GLU A 98 -1.12 -4.01 -6.61
CA GLU A 98 -1.19 -2.67 -7.20
C GLU A 98 -2.21 -1.77 -6.47
N TYR A 99 -3.38 -2.33 -6.17
CA TYR A 99 -4.48 -1.64 -5.49
C TYR A 99 -4.14 -1.37 -4.03
N SER A 100 -3.61 -2.38 -3.35
CA SER A 100 -3.23 -2.31 -1.95
C SER A 100 -2.11 -1.30 -1.72
N ARG A 101 -1.10 -1.30 -2.58
CA ARG A 101 0.00 -0.32 -2.56
C ARG A 101 -0.50 1.10 -2.74
N LEU A 102 -1.32 1.31 -3.76
CA LEU A 102 -1.86 2.64 -4.03
C LEU A 102 -2.75 3.14 -2.89
N TYR A 103 -3.49 2.25 -2.24
CA TYR A 103 -4.28 2.60 -1.07
C TYR A 103 -3.39 3.14 0.06
N CYS A 104 -2.25 2.52 0.34
CA CYS A 104 -1.27 3.05 1.30
C CYS A 104 -0.72 4.42 0.84
N GLN A 105 -0.36 4.56 -0.43
CA GLN A 105 0.19 5.80 -0.99
C GLN A 105 -0.77 6.99 -0.95
N GLN A 106 -2.07 6.74 -1.08
CA GLN A 106 -3.10 7.77 -0.90
C GLN A 106 -3.23 8.27 0.54
N ASN A 107 -2.71 7.53 1.50
CA ASN A 107 -2.72 7.87 2.92
C ASN A 107 -1.30 8.22 3.41
N ASP A 108 -0.45 8.75 2.52
CA ASP A 108 0.90 9.22 2.81
C ASP A 108 1.82 8.12 3.40
N ALA A 109 1.56 6.87 3.03
CA ALA A 109 2.28 5.66 3.43
C ALA A 109 2.69 4.83 2.19
N ASP A 110 3.32 3.68 2.37
CA ASP A 110 3.43 2.63 1.33
C ASP A 110 3.19 1.26 2.00
N LEU A 111 3.12 0.16 1.25
CA LEU A 111 3.05 -1.17 1.87
C LEU A 111 4.27 -1.39 2.76
N VAL A 112 4.05 -2.03 3.92
CA VAL A 112 5.10 -2.20 4.93
C VAL A 112 6.30 -2.96 4.37
N ILE A 113 7.48 -2.47 4.71
CA ILE A 113 8.77 -3.12 4.41
C ILE A 113 9.25 -3.78 5.69
N ILE A 114 9.52 -5.09 5.68
CA ILE A 114 10.04 -5.79 6.87
C ILE A 114 11.51 -6.13 6.65
N ASP A 115 12.38 -5.23 7.09
CA ASP A 115 13.83 -5.26 6.89
C ASP A 115 14.60 -5.78 8.12
N SER A 116 13.91 -6.13 9.19
CA SER A 116 14.54 -6.58 10.43
C SER A 116 13.64 -7.51 11.25
N GLU A 117 14.27 -8.36 12.06
CA GLU A 117 13.57 -9.24 12.99
C GLU A 117 12.76 -8.44 14.02
N ARG A 118 13.30 -7.32 14.52
CA ARG A 118 12.59 -6.44 15.46
C ARG A 118 11.28 -5.92 14.86
N LYS A 119 11.31 -5.49 13.60
CA LYS A 119 10.13 -5.00 12.90
C LYS A 119 9.11 -6.10 12.67
N GLN A 120 9.56 -7.29 12.27
CA GLN A 120 8.70 -8.46 12.17
C GLN A 120 8.01 -8.78 13.51
N GLN A 121 8.76 -8.82 14.60
CA GLN A 121 8.23 -9.14 15.93
C GLN A 121 7.25 -8.06 16.42
N THR A 122 7.54 -6.79 16.13
CA THR A 122 6.65 -5.67 16.46
C THR A 122 5.35 -5.78 15.68
N ILE A 123 5.39 -6.00 14.36
CA ILE A 123 4.18 -6.18 13.55
C ILE A 123 3.37 -7.39 14.06
N ASN A 124 4.04 -8.51 14.38
CA ASN A 124 3.39 -9.73 14.86
C ASN A 124 2.50 -9.52 16.10
N SER A 125 2.80 -8.56 16.98
CA SER A 125 1.96 -8.31 18.16
C SER A 125 0.60 -7.69 17.83
N TYR A 126 0.40 -7.22 16.61
CA TYR A 126 -0.85 -6.64 16.13
C TYR A 126 -1.60 -7.55 15.14
N LEU A 127 -1.03 -8.70 14.77
CA LEU A 127 -1.65 -9.62 13.81
C LEU A 127 -2.60 -10.61 14.51
N THR A 128 -3.67 -10.95 13.80
CA THR A 128 -4.69 -11.89 14.25
C THR A 128 -4.50 -13.25 13.58
N GLN A 129 -4.60 -14.33 14.36
CA GLN A 129 -4.57 -15.69 13.80
C GLN A 129 -5.79 -15.92 12.90
N GLY A 130 -5.57 -16.56 11.75
CA GLY A 130 -6.63 -16.80 10.76
C GLY A 130 -6.82 -15.66 9.75
N THR A 131 -6.03 -14.58 9.85
CA THR A 131 -5.95 -13.51 8.86
C THR A 131 -4.59 -13.56 8.16
N SER A 132 -4.60 -13.32 6.85
CA SER A 132 -3.44 -13.19 5.99
C SER A 132 -3.18 -11.71 5.69
N TYR A 133 -1.90 -11.29 5.66
CA TYR A 133 -1.52 -9.89 5.52
C TYR A 133 -0.51 -9.67 4.39
N LEU A 134 -0.92 -8.97 3.33
CA LEU A 134 -0.03 -8.53 2.25
C LEU A 134 0.98 -7.50 2.75
N ILE A 135 2.24 -7.71 2.39
CA ILE A 135 3.36 -6.79 2.64
C ILE A 135 3.97 -6.29 1.34
N GLY A 136 4.87 -5.31 1.43
CA GLY A 136 5.50 -4.67 0.28
C GLY A 136 6.54 -5.51 -0.46
N LEU A 137 6.60 -6.82 -0.26
CA LEU A 137 7.59 -7.70 -0.90
C LEU A 137 6.92 -8.48 -2.03
N TYR A 138 7.45 -8.36 -3.25
CA TYR A 138 6.91 -9.04 -4.43
C TYR A 138 8.02 -9.47 -5.38
N SER A 139 7.73 -10.40 -6.30
CA SER A 139 8.59 -10.74 -7.43
C SER A 139 7.86 -10.45 -8.74
N SER A 140 8.59 -9.93 -9.72
CA SER A 140 8.01 -9.65 -11.04
C SER A 140 7.71 -10.94 -11.83
N ARG A 141 6.88 -10.84 -12.87
CA ARG A 141 6.54 -11.98 -13.75
C ARG A 141 7.75 -12.60 -14.45
N TYR A 142 8.85 -11.85 -14.54
CA TYR A 142 10.06 -12.22 -15.28
C TYR A 142 11.23 -12.58 -14.37
N SER A 143 11.06 -12.48 -13.05
CA SER A 143 12.10 -12.71 -12.06
C SER A 143 11.53 -13.43 -10.85
N SER A 144 12.19 -14.50 -10.43
CA SER A 144 11.92 -15.15 -9.15
C SER A 144 12.57 -14.42 -7.97
N VAL A 145 13.23 -13.30 -8.22
CA VAL A 145 13.85 -12.46 -7.19
C VAL A 145 12.79 -11.54 -6.62
N PHE A 146 12.64 -11.57 -5.29
CA PHE A 146 11.78 -10.66 -4.57
C PHE A 146 12.48 -9.31 -4.34
N GLU A 147 11.71 -8.24 -4.45
CA GLU A 147 12.11 -6.87 -4.23
C GLU A 147 11.03 -6.14 -3.41
N TRP A 148 11.45 -5.11 -2.67
CA TRP A 148 10.53 -4.25 -1.95
C TRP A 148 9.92 -3.22 -2.89
N VAL A 149 8.66 -2.86 -2.66
CA VAL A 149 7.92 -1.87 -3.46
C VAL A 149 8.60 -0.51 -3.56
N ASP A 150 9.51 -0.15 -2.65
CA ASP A 150 10.21 1.14 -2.68
C ASP A 150 11.37 1.18 -3.68
N ASP A 151 11.75 0.05 -4.29
CA ASP A 151 12.88 -0.10 -5.21
C ASP A 151 14.25 0.36 -4.64
N LEU A 152 14.31 0.63 -3.33
CA LEU A 152 15.47 1.21 -2.64
C LEU A 152 15.98 0.30 -1.53
N THR A 153 15.10 -0.42 -0.85
CA THR A 153 15.46 -1.31 0.25
C THR A 153 15.96 -2.64 -0.30
N TYR A 154 17.11 -3.09 0.19
CA TYR A 154 17.63 -4.42 -0.12
C TYR A 154 16.93 -5.50 0.72
N VAL A 155 16.63 -6.64 0.11
CA VAL A 155 16.11 -7.82 0.82
C VAL A 155 17.24 -8.51 1.60
N ASN A 156 17.54 -8.01 2.80
CA ASN A 156 18.60 -8.52 3.69
C ASN A 156 18.06 -9.33 4.88
N TYR A 157 16.78 -9.17 5.20
CA TYR A 157 16.05 -9.95 6.19
C TYR A 157 14.92 -10.70 5.51
N THR A 158 14.70 -11.95 5.93
CA THR A 158 13.53 -12.71 5.50
C THR A 158 12.94 -13.53 6.64
N ASN A 159 11.63 -13.72 6.61
CA ASN A 159 10.90 -14.55 7.57
C ASN A 159 10.00 -15.58 6.87
N TRP A 160 10.48 -16.15 5.77
CA TRP A 160 9.78 -17.18 5.01
C TRP A 160 9.39 -18.39 5.87
N ALA A 161 8.21 -18.93 5.60
CA ALA A 161 7.80 -20.23 6.10
C ALA A 161 8.69 -21.34 5.50
N PRO A 162 8.77 -22.52 6.12
CA PRO A 162 9.49 -23.64 5.54
C PRO A 162 9.00 -23.95 4.11
N ASN A 163 9.94 -24.08 3.18
CA ASN A 163 9.71 -24.29 1.73
C ASN A 163 9.21 -23.06 0.95
N GLU A 164 9.20 -21.88 1.56
CA GLU A 164 8.94 -20.62 0.89
C GLU A 164 10.25 -19.82 0.67
N PRO A 165 10.32 -18.96 -0.38
CA PRO A 165 9.33 -18.82 -1.44
C PRO A 165 9.28 -20.09 -2.31
N SER A 166 8.08 -20.56 -2.60
CA SER A 166 7.89 -21.75 -3.43
C SER A 166 8.39 -21.49 -4.86
N ASN A 167 9.23 -22.41 -5.38
CA ASN A 167 9.80 -22.36 -6.73
C ASN A 167 8.76 -22.67 -7.84
N MET A 168 7.54 -22.13 -7.73
CA MET A 168 6.54 -22.31 -8.77
C MET A 168 7.03 -21.58 -10.04
N GLN A 169 7.32 -22.35 -11.09
CA GLN A 169 7.70 -21.86 -12.42
C GLN A 169 6.52 -21.20 -13.16
N SER A 170 5.52 -20.68 -12.43
CA SER A 170 4.45 -19.91 -13.06
C SER A 170 5.00 -18.55 -13.47
N ALA A 171 4.66 -18.11 -14.69
CA ALA A 171 5.05 -16.82 -15.26
C ALA A 171 4.30 -15.63 -14.61
N ASP A 172 3.82 -15.80 -13.37
CA ASP A 172 2.94 -14.88 -12.68
C ASP A 172 3.65 -14.19 -11.54
N GLN A 173 3.23 -12.94 -11.29
CA GLN A 173 3.75 -12.11 -10.22
C GLN A 173 3.42 -12.75 -8.87
N ARG A 174 4.41 -12.79 -7.98
CA ARG A 174 4.26 -13.39 -6.65
C ARG A 174 4.40 -12.32 -5.58
N CYS A 175 3.59 -12.41 -4.54
CA CYS A 175 3.56 -11.48 -3.43
C CYS A 175 3.83 -12.23 -2.13
N ALA A 176 4.53 -11.58 -1.21
CA ALA A 176 4.71 -12.11 0.13
C ALA A 176 3.53 -11.71 1.00
N ILE A 177 3.03 -12.68 1.76
CA ILE A 177 1.92 -12.51 2.69
C ILE A 177 2.33 -13.10 4.03
N ILE A 178 2.01 -12.42 5.13
CA ILE A 178 2.20 -12.94 6.48
C ILE A 178 0.99 -13.77 6.87
N GLU A 179 1.22 -15.00 7.33
CA GLU A 179 0.19 -15.88 7.87
C GLU A 179 0.66 -16.58 9.15
N TYR A 180 -0.29 -17.02 9.98
CA TYR A 180 0.02 -17.77 11.19
C TYR A 180 0.44 -19.21 10.87
N TYR A 181 1.73 -19.51 11.03
CA TYR A 181 2.27 -20.84 10.84
C TYR A 181 2.17 -21.67 12.14
N SER A 182 1.10 -22.45 12.23
CA SER A 182 0.70 -23.20 13.43
C SER A 182 1.76 -24.19 13.93
N PHE A 183 2.58 -24.76 13.04
CA PHE A 183 3.60 -25.76 13.41
C PHE A 183 4.68 -25.19 14.34
N HIS A 184 4.99 -23.89 14.24
CA HIS A 184 5.94 -23.20 15.14
C HIS A 184 5.28 -22.13 16.02
N GLY A 185 3.97 -21.92 15.90
CA GLY A 185 3.24 -20.89 16.64
C GLY A 185 3.73 -19.46 16.33
N GLN A 186 4.09 -19.19 15.08
CA GLN A 186 4.69 -17.92 14.66
C GLN A 186 4.09 -17.44 13.34
N PHE A 187 4.06 -16.13 13.15
CA PHE A 187 3.76 -15.55 11.84
C PHE A 187 4.97 -15.66 10.92
N LYS A 188 4.75 -16.16 9.71
CA LYS A 188 5.77 -16.42 8.67
C LYS A 188 5.27 -15.94 7.32
N TRP A 189 6.19 -15.73 6.37
CA TRP A 189 5.86 -15.29 5.03
C TRP A 189 5.60 -16.48 4.11
N GLY A 190 4.52 -16.42 3.35
CA GLY A 190 4.29 -17.29 2.20
C GLY A 190 4.34 -16.50 0.89
N SER A 191 4.69 -17.17 -0.20
CA SER A 191 4.59 -16.60 -1.54
C SER A 191 3.26 -17.00 -2.16
N TYR A 192 2.48 -16.03 -2.64
CA TYR A 192 1.17 -16.24 -3.26
C TYR A 192 0.98 -15.39 -4.51
N GLU A 193 -0.07 -15.64 -5.30
CA GLU A 193 -0.40 -14.80 -6.45
C GLU A 193 -0.78 -13.40 -5.97
N CYS A 194 -0.25 -12.34 -6.61
CA CYS A 194 -0.50 -10.96 -6.18
C CYS A 194 -1.94 -10.46 -6.32
N ASN A 195 -2.86 -11.25 -6.88
CA ASN A 195 -4.27 -10.88 -7.07
C ASN A 195 -5.17 -11.41 -5.95
N THR A 196 -4.59 -11.98 -4.90
CA THR A 196 -5.30 -12.42 -3.71
C THR A 196 -5.84 -11.22 -2.91
N VAL A 197 -6.88 -11.47 -2.12
CA VAL A 197 -7.58 -10.47 -1.30
C VAL A 197 -7.16 -10.70 0.14
N ASP A 198 -6.07 -10.03 0.54
CA ASP A 198 -5.47 -10.17 1.88
C ASP A 198 -5.48 -8.84 2.60
N ALA A 199 -5.59 -8.86 3.93
CA ALA A 199 -5.45 -7.64 4.74
C ALA A 199 -4.14 -6.94 4.40
N ILE A 200 -4.08 -5.62 4.53
CA ILE A 200 -2.87 -4.87 4.17
C ILE A 200 -2.27 -4.20 5.40
N ILE A 201 -0.95 -4.00 5.35
CA ILE A 201 -0.21 -3.24 6.35
C ILE A 201 0.47 -2.09 5.63
N CYS A 202 0.12 -0.86 5.99
CA CYS A 202 0.72 0.35 5.43
C CYS A 202 1.71 0.95 6.44
N GLU A 203 2.81 1.51 5.96
CA GLU A 203 3.85 2.15 6.76
C GLU A 203 4.19 3.53 6.20
N VAL A 204 4.34 4.50 7.11
CA VAL A 204 4.80 5.86 6.76
C VAL A 204 6.28 5.82 6.39
N THR A 205 6.58 6.17 5.14
CA THR A 205 7.96 6.20 4.63
C THR A 205 8.73 7.40 5.22
N GLY A 206 9.99 7.17 5.62
CA GLY A 206 10.84 8.25 6.14
C GLY A 206 10.43 8.80 7.51
N PHE A 207 9.65 8.04 8.29
CA PHE A 207 9.35 8.37 9.68
C PHE A 207 10.65 8.52 10.48
N ALA A 208 10.91 9.74 10.97
CA ALA A 208 11.95 10.00 11.95
C ALA A 208 11.25 10.26 13.28
N PRO A 209 11.64 9.59 14.39
CA PRO A 209 11.03 9.84 15.67
C PRO A 209 11.11 11.32 16.00
N SER A 210 10.02 11.86 16.57
CA SER A 210 10.02 13.24 17.02
C SER A 210 11.13 13.43 18.05
N VAL A 211 12.13 14.24 17.71
CA VAL A 211 13.22 14.59 18.64
C VAL A 211 12.59 15.39 19.77
N THR A 212 12.28 14.72 20.87
CA THR A 212 11.94 15.39 22.12
C THR A 212 13.23 15.99 22.65
N ASN A 213 13.40 17.30 22.44
CA ASN A 213 14.40 18.06 23.19
C ASN A 213 14.01 17.98 24.67
N ALA A 214 14.74 17.17 25.42
CA ALA A 214 14.77 17.19 26.88
C ALA A 214 15.61 18.38 27.38
#